data_AF-A0A9D7KJF6-F1
#
_entry.id   AF-A0A9D7KJF6-F1
#
_cell.length_a   1.000
_cell.length_b   1.000
_cell.length_c   1.000
_cell.angle_alpha   90.00
_cell.angle_beta   90.00
_cell.angle_gamma   90.00
#
_symmetry.space_group_name_H-M   'P 1'
#
loop_
_entity.id
_entity.type
_entity.pdbx_description
1 polymer ?
#
loop_
_entity_poly.entity_id
_entity_poly.type
_entity_poly.pdbx_seq_one_letter_code
_entity_poly.pdbx_strand_id
1 'polypeptide(L)' 'MSEFGSVRLKEKMKIHRFSHVMHIVSRVEGKLKDDLDCIDALKSCFPAGTVTGAPKQEQWN' A
#
# COMPACT_ATOMS: atom_id res chain seq x y z
N MET A 1 1.92 10.70 -2.67
CA MET A 1 1.84 10.35 -4.10
C MET A 1 0.43 10.50 -4.69
N SER A 2 -0.67 10.37 -3.94
CA SER A 2 -2.02 10.46 -4.52
C SER A 2 -2.63 11.87 -4.52
N GLU A 3 -3.60 12.13 -5.40
CA GLU A 3 -4.47 13.31 -5.35
C GLU A 3 -5.28 13.34 -4.05
N PHE A 4 -5.44 14.54 -3.48
CA PHE A 4 -6.19 14.72 -2.24
C PHE A 4 -7.66 14.30 -2.43
N GLY A 5 -8.19 13.54 -1.46
CA GLY A 5 -9.55 13.00 -1.52
C GLY A 5 -9.76 11.79 -2.45
N SER A 6 -8.77 11.41 -3.27
CA SER A 6 -8.91 10.26 -4.19
C SER A 6 -8.73 8.90 -3.52
N VAL A 7 -8.09 8.86 -2.34
CA VAL A 7 -7.78 7.64 -1.61
C VAL A 7 -9.05 7.06 -1.00
N ARG A 8 -9.38 5.82 -1.36
CA ARG A 8 -10.57 5.10 -0.90
C ARG A 8 -10.26 3.65 -0.57
N LEU A 9 -11.06 3.10 0.33
CA LEU A 9 -11.02 1.70 0.71
C LEU A 9 -12.04 0.92 -0.13
N LYS A 10 -11.56 0.19 -1.13
CA LYS A 10 -12.41 -0.59 -2.04
C LYS A 10 -12.91 -1.87 -1.37
N GLU A 11 -12.05 -2.50 -0.57
CA GLU A 11 -12.37 -3.69 0.22
C GLU A 11 -11.82 -3.51 1.63
N LYS A 12 -12.66 -3.70 2.64
CA LYS A 12 -12.31 -3.52 4.05
C LYS A 12 -12.28 -4.86 4.77
N MET A 13 -11.10 -5.26 5.26
CA MET A 13 -10.88 -6.38 6.17
C MET A 13 -11.60 -7.68 5.75
N LYS A 14 -11.51 -8.02 4.47
CA LYS A 14 -12.08 -9.24 3.91
C LYS A 14 -11.19 -10.44 4.23
N ILE A 15 -11.79 -11.59 4.51
CA ILE A 15 -11.06 -12.85 4.68
C ILE A 15 -10.78 -13.43 3.29
N HIS A 16 -9.51 -13.42 2.88
CA HIS A 16 -9.03 -14.10 1.68
C HIS A 16 -8.53 -15.49 2.05
N ARG A 17 -9.07 -16.51 1.38
CA ARG A 17 -8.71 -17.92 1.58
C ARG A 17 -7.76 -18.35 0.48
N PHE A 18 -6.55 -18.74 0.86
CA PHE A 18 -5.60 -19.44 0.02
C PHE A 18 -5.62 -20.93 0.37
N SER A 19 -4.92 -21.76 -0.39
CA SER A 19 -4.95 -23.22 -0.22
C SER A 19 -4.54 -23.71 1.18
N HIS A 20 -3.74 -22.93 1.92
CA HIS A 20 -3.20 -23.33 3.22
C HIS A 20 -3.36 -22.27 4.32
N VAL A 21 -3.73 -21.04 3.99
CA VAL A 21 -3.80 -19.92 4.94
C VAL A 21 -4.94 -18.97 4.62
N MET A 22 -5.40 -18.25 5.64
CA MET A 22 -6.36 -17.17 5.49
C MET A 22 -5.72 -15.85 5.91
N HIS A 23 -5.86 -14.82 5.07
CA HIS A 23 -5.39 -13.47 5.39
C HIS A 23 -6.58 -12.52 5.52
N ILE A 24 -6.51 -11.59 6.48
CA ILE A 24 -7.39 -10.43 6.52
C ILE A 24 -6.79 -9.38 5.59
N VAL A 25 -7.52 -9.02 4.53
CA VAL A 25 -7.05 -8.17 3.44
C VAL A 25 -7.92 -6.92 3.34
N SER A 26 -7.27 -5.78 3.14
CA SER A 26 -7.90 -4.52 2.79
C SER A 26 -7.31 -4.02 1.48
N ARG A 27 -8.14 -3.60 0.53
CA ARG A 27 -7.71 -3.02 -0.76
C ARG A 27 -7.92 -1.50 -0.73
N VAL A 28 -6.81 -0.77 -0.79
CA VAL A 28 -6.79 0.71 -0.86
C VAL A 28 -6.40 1.12 -2.27
N GLU A 29 -7.12 2.09 -2.84
CA GLU A 29 -6.83 2.67 -4.16
C GLU A 29 -6.83 4.19 -4.06
N GLY A 30 -6.07 4.87 -4.92
CA GLY A 30 -6.08 6.32 -5.09
C GLY A 30 -5.63 6.71 -6.49
N LYS A 31 -5.91 7.94 -6.90
CA LYS A 31 -5.42 8.49 -8.18
C LYS A 31 -4.03 9.06 -7.95
N LEU A 32 -3.04 8.64 -8.73
CA LEU A 32 -1.69 9.21 -8.71
C LEU A 32 -1.80 10.68 -9.15
N LYS A 33 -1.04 11.59 -8.52
CA LYS A 33 -1.00 12.98 -8.97
C LYS A 33 -0.47 13.06 -10.40
N ASP A 34 -0.99 14.00 -11.19
CA ASP A 34 -0.68 14.13 -12.62
C ASP A 34 0.81 14.45 -12.91
N ASP A 35 1.57 14.93 -11.90
CA ASP A 35 3.00 15.24 -11.97
C ASP A 35 3.93 14.08 -11.58
N LEU A 36 3.38 12.90 -11.27
CA LEU A 36 4.15 11.73 -10.81
C LEU A 36 3.96 10.53 -11.75
N ASP A 37 4.93 9.62 -11.70
CA ASP A 37 4.88 8.36 -12.45
C ASP A 37 4.91 7.11 -11.55
N CYS A 38 4.94 5.94 -12.19
CA CYS A 38 4.92 4.65 -11.48
C CYS A 38 6.18 4.39 -10.64
N ILE A 39 7.32 5.01 -10.99
CA ILE A 39 8.57 4.87 -10.24
C ILE A 39 8.49 5.67 -8.93
N ASP A 40 7.89 6.86 -8.95
CA ASP A 40 7.63 7.63 -7.73
C ASP A 40 6.66 6.91 -6.79
N ALA A 41 5.62 6.28 -7.36
CA ALA A 41 4.70 5.44 -6.60
C ALA A 41 5.44 4.26 -5.93
N LEU A 42 6.29 3.55 -6.67
CA LEU A 42 7.10 2.45 -6.14
C LEU A 42 8.00 2.92 -4.99
N LYS A 43 8.78 3.98 -5.20
CA LYS A 43 9.69 4.55 -4.18
C LYS A 43 8.95 4.91 -2.89
N SER A 44 7.74 5.47 -3.00
CA SER A 44 6.94 5.86 -1.82
C SER A 44 6.45 4.66 -0.98
N CYS A 45 6.22 3.51 -1.60
CA CYS A 45 5.67 2.33 -0.94
C CYS A 45 6.71 1.27 -0.60
N PHE A 46 7.88 1.29 -1.25
CA PHE A 46 8.93 0.31 -1.08
C PHE A 46 9.80 0.59 0.16
N PRO A 47 10.35 -0.44 0.85
CA PRO A 47 9.85 -1.82 0.86
C PRO A 47 8.48 -1.92 1.57
N ALA A 48 7.78 -3.03 1.34
CA ALA A 48 6.45 -3.27 1.90
C ALA A 48 6.48 -3.30 3.44
N GLY A 49 5.50 -2.67 4.09
CA GLY A 49 5.42 -2.61 5.55
C GLY A 49 5.38 -3.98 6.24
N THR A 50 4.89 -5.03 5.56
CA THR A 50 4.84 -6.40 6.10
C THR A 50 6.22 -7.03 6.28
N VAL A 51 7.26 -6.49 5.62
CA VAL A 51 8.64 -6.96 5.77
C VAL A 51 9.52 -6.00 6.59
N THR A 52 9.00 -4.82 6.95
CA THR A 52 9.76 -3.82 7.74
C THR A 52 9.15 -3.47 9.09
N GLY A 53 7.83 -3.55 9.26
CA GLY A 53 7.13 -3.09 10.47
C GLY A 53 6.69 -1.62 10.43
N ALA A 54 6.32 -1.09 11.60
CA ALA A 54 5.88 0.28 11.80
C ALA A 54 6.40 0.84 13.15
N PRO A 55 6.87 2.10 13.24
CA PRO A 55 6.97 3.08 12.15
C PRO A 55 8.04 2.70 11.12
N LYS A 56 7.86 3.12 9.86
CA LYS A 56 8.72 2.72 8.73
C LYS A 56 10.13 3.36 8.75
N GLN A 57 10.45 4.26 9.68
CA GLN A 57 11.59 5.18 9.54
C GLN A 57 12.95 4.49 9.36
N GLU A 58 13.60 4.88 8.25
CA GLU A 58 14.98 4.73 7.73
C GLU A 58 15.70 3.37 7.81
N GLN A 59 15.73 2.67 6.66
CA GLN A 59 16.70 1.62 6.33
C GLN A 59 17.80 2.15 5.41
N TRP A 60 18.40 3.30 5.75
CA TRP A 60 19.55 3.90 5.06
C TRP A 60 20.70 4.14 6.06
N ASN A 61 21.29 3.04 6.53
CA ASN A 61 22.72 3.00 6.89
C ASN A 61 23.47 2.39 5.72
#